data_AF-A0A4R2NQW6-F1
#
_entry.id   AF-A0A4R2NQW6-F1
#
_cell.length_a   1.000
_cell.length_b   1.000
_cell.length_c   1.000
_cell.angle_alpha   90.00
_cell.angle_beta   90.00
_cell.angle_gamma   90.00
#
_symmetry.space_group_name_H-M   'P 1'
#
loop_
_entity.id
_entity.type
_entity.pdbx_description
1 polymer ?
#
loop_
_entity_poly.entity_id
_entity_poly.type
_entity_poly.pdbx_seq_one_letter_code
_entity_poly.pdbx_strand_id
1 'polypeptide(L)'
;MVALFISIIFWLIGLVIIFSGRLVINRIHKMDHELEKKAKALKFKDNSASMAATIEDKALDMVPWYLVRLSATIIGMIFIVFGFVALGFMFD
;
A
#
# COMPACT_ATOMS: atom_id res chain seq x y z
N MET A 1 32.46 3.49 7.10
CA MET A 1 32.04 2.93 5.79
C MET A 1 30.79 2.06 5.93
N VAL A 2 30.81 1.00 6.76
CA VAL A 2 29.67 0.07 6.94
C VAL A 2 28.38 0.76 7.42
N ALA A 3 28.49 1.68 8.37
CA ALA A 3 27.36 2.46 8.89
C ALA A 3 26.60 3.26 7.81
N LEU A 4 27.32 3.83 6.83
CA LEU A 4 26.70 4.55 5.70
C LEU A 4 25.86 3.62 4.83
N PHE A 5 26.38 2.43 4.50
CA PHE A 5 25.64 1.45 3.72
C PHE A 5 24.37 1.01 4.44
N ILE A 6 24.46 0.74 5.75
CA ILE A 6 23.31 0.36 6.57
C ILE A 6 22.27 1.50 6.55
N SER A 7 22.69 2.75 6.78
CA SER A 7 21.79 3.91 6.74
C SER A 7 21.05 4.05 5.41
N ILE A 8 21.78 3.94 4.29
CA ILE A 8 21.19 4.06 2.94
C ILE A 8 20.15 2.96 2.71
N ILE A 9 20.44 1.72 3.15
CA ILE A 9 19.49 0.60 3.04
C ILE A 9 18.23 0.88 3.87
N PHE A 10 18.37 1.35 5.12
CA PHE A 10 17.23 1.70 5.97
C PHE A 10 16.35 2.80 5.35
N TRP A 11 16.97 3.82 4.76
CA TRP A 11 16.24 4.88 4.05
C TRP A 11 15.52 4.37 2.80
N LEU A 12 16.17 3.52 2.00
CA LEU A 12 15.56 2.92 0.82
C LEU A 12 14.37 2.05 1.20
N ILE A 13 14.51 1.21 2.22
CA ILE A 13 13.42 0.37 2.73
C ILE A 13 12.27 1.24 3.24
N GLY A 14 12.55 2.27 4.04
CA GLY A 14 11.53 3.20 4.54
C GLY A 14 10.77 3.89 3.42
N LEU A 15 11.47 4.39 2.39
CA LEU A 15 10.86 5.00 1.20
C LEU A 15 9.99 4.00 0.42
N VAL A 16 10.50 2.78 0.20
CA VAL A 16 9.74 1.74 -0.52
C VAL A 16 8.46 1.38 0.24
N ILE A 17 8.51 1.26 1.57
CA ILE A 17 7.32 0.98 2.39
C ILE A 17 6.29 2.12 2.25
N ILE A 18 6.70 3.38 2.37
CA ILE A 18 5.80 4.54 2.21
C ILE A 18 5.18 4.55 0.81
N PHE A 19 5.98 4.31 -0.22
CA PHE A 19 5.53 4.39 -1.61
C PHE A 19 4.61 3.22 -1.98
N SER A 20 4.91 2.02 -1.47
CA SER A 20 4.10 0.81 -1.69
C SER A 20 2.65 0.99 -1.22
N GLY A 21 2.44 1.66 -0.09
CA GLY A 21 1.10 1.95 0.41
C GLY A 21 0.23 2.75 -0.57
N ARG A 22 0.83 3.70 -1.30
CA ARG A 22 0.14 4.43 -2.39
C ARG A 22 -0.12 3.56 -3.61
N LEU A 23 0.87 2.77 -4.03
CA LEU A 23 0.75 1.94 -5.23
C LEU A 23 -0.32 0.87 -5.07
N VAL A 24 -0.37 0.20 -3.92
CA VAL A 24 -1.36 -0.84 -3.63
C VAL A 24 -2.78 -0.27 -3.66
N ILE A 25 -3.02 0.85 -2.97
CA ILE A 25 -4.35 1.48 -2.95
C ILE A 25 -4.80 1.90 -4.34
N ASN A 26 -3.91 2.51 -5.14
CA ASN A 26 -4.23 2.89 -6.51
C ASN A 26 -4.51 1.68 -7.41
N ARG A 27 -3.80 0.56 -7.21
CA ARG A 27 -4.01 -0.65 -7.99
C ARG A 27 -5.35 -1.31 -7.65
N ILE A 28 -5.71 -1.32 -6.38
CA ILE A 28 -6.99 -1.84 -5.90
C ILE A 28 -8.15 -1.00 -6.46
N HIS A 29 -8.10 0.33 -6.39
CA HIS A 29 -9.14 1.19 -6.98
C HIS A 29 -9.26 1.03 -8.50
N LYS A 30 -8.14 0.79 -9.20
CA LYS A 30 -8.18 0.51 -10.64
C LYS A 30 -8.83 -0.84 -10.95
N MET A 31 -8.51 -1.87 -10.16
CA MET A 31 -9.11 -3.20 -10.32
C MET A 31 -10.61 -3.14 -10.04
N ASP A 32 -11.00 -2.41 -9.01
CA ASP A 32 -12.39 -2.24 -8.61
C ASP A 32 -13.22 -1.56 -9.72
N HIS A 33 -12.71 -0.47 -10.30
CA HIS A 33 -13.34 0.15 -11.47
C HIS A 33 -13.45 -0.78 -12.70
N GLU A 34 -12.45 -1.64 -12.93
CA GLU A 34 -12.55 -2.64 -14.01
C GLU A 34 -13.56 -3.74 -13.71
N LEU A 35 -13.66 -4.16 -12.45
CA LEU A 35 -14.66 -5.14 -12.00
C LEU A 35 -16.06 -4.56 -12.09
N GLU A 36 -16.28 -3.32 -11.68
CA GLU A 36 -17.56 -2.62 -11.80
C GLU A 36 -17.99 -2.50 -13.28
N LYS A 37 -17.05 -2.18 -14.17
CA LYS A 37 -17.31 -2.08 -15.62
C LYS A 37 -17.65 -3.45 -16.22
N LYS A 38 -16.96 -4.52 -15.82
CA LYS A 38 -17.28 -5.89 -16.22
C LYS A 38 -18.62 -6.35 -15.66
N ALA A 39 -18.92 -6.01 -14.40
CA ALA A 39 -20.18 -6.35 -13.76
C ALA A 39 -21.37 -5.66 -14.45
N LYS A 40 -21.26 -4.37 -14.82
CA LYS A 40 -22.30 -3.67 -15.62
C LYS A 40 -22.50 -4.30 -16.99
N ALA A 41 -21.42 -4.72 -17.65
CA ALA A 41 -21.50 -5.43 -18.94
C ALA A 41 -22.13 -6.83 -18.80
N LEU A 42 -21.84 -7.54 -17.70
CA LEU A 42 -22.36 -8.89 -17.41
C LEU A 42 -23.75 -8.89 -16.77
N LYS A 43 -24.21 -7.77 -16.20
CA LYS A 43 -25.56 -7.63 -15.62
C LYS A 43 -26.67 -7.86 -16.64
N PHE A 44 -26.37 -7.70 -17.93
CA PHE A 44 -27.27 -8.05 -19.04
C PHE A 44 -27.26 -9.56 -19.40
N LYS A 45 -26.37 -10.37 -18.81
CA LYS A 45 -26.16 -11.77 -19.18
C LYS A 45 -26.29 -12.76 -18.00
N ASP A 46 -25.87 -12.39 -16.79
CA ASP A 46 -25.92 -13.27 -15.61
C ASP A 46 -25.97 -12.48 -14.28
N ASN A 47 -27.05 -12.64 -13.52
CA ASN A 47 -27.30 -11.89 -12.28
C ASN A 47 -26.34 -12.29 -11.13
N SER A 48 -25.89 -13.54 -11.11
CA SER A 48 -25.03 -14.08 -10.04
C SER A 48 -23.65 -13.43 -10.04
N ALA A 49 -23.08 -13.17 -11.22
CA ALA A 49 -21.81 -12.46 -11.37
C ALA A 49 -21.91 -11.00 -10.90
N SER A 50 -23.08 -10.35 -11.07
CA SER A 50 -23.28 -8.98 -10.62
C SER A 50 -23.38 -8.89 -9.08
N MET A 51 -23.99 -9.88 -8.43
CA MET A 51 -24.06 -9.94 -6.97
C MET A 51 -22.69 -10.18 -6.35
N ALA A 52 -21.87 -11.08 -6.92
CA ALA A 52 -20.52 -11.33 -6.43
C ALA A 52 -19.64 -10.07 -6.48
N ALA A 53 -19.67 -9.34 -7.61
CA ALA A 53 -18.94 -8.09 -7.75
C ALA A 53 -19.40 -7.01 -6.75
N THR A 54 -20.71 -6.93 -6.46
CA THR A 54 -21.24 -5.96 -5.48
C THR A 54 -20.82 -6.31 -4.05
N ILE A 55 -20.62 -7.60 -3.75
CA ILE A 55 -20.13 -8.06 -2.44
C ILE A 55 -18.64 -7.74 -2.30
N GLU A 56 -17.82 -7.96 -3.34
CA GLU A 56 -16.40 -7.60 -3.34
C GLU A 56 -16.20 -6.08 -3.17
N ASP A 57 -16.96 -5.27 -3.90
CA ASP A 57 -16.94 -3.81 -3.83
C ASP A 57 -17.23 -3.31 -2.39
N LYS A 58 -18.33 -3.79 -1.79
CA LYS A 58 -18.66 -3.49 -0.38
C LYS A 58 -17.61 -3.98 0.61
N ALA A 59 -16.98 -5.12 0.36
CA ALA A 59 -15.93 -5.64 1.23
C ALA A 59 -14.66 -4.78 1.16
N LEU A 60 -14.31 -4.29 -0.02
CA LEU A 60 -13.19 -3.38 -0.26
C LEU A 60 -13.42 -2.00 0.38
N ASP A 61 -14.64 -1.48 0.32
CA ASP A 61 -15.04 -0.22 0.99
C ASP A 61 -15.01 -0.33 2.52
N MET A 62 -15.22 -1.52 3.06
CA MET A 62 -15.18 -1.76 4.51
C MET A 62 -13.75 -1.78 5.06
N VAL A 63 -12.74 -1.93 4.20
CA VAL A 63 -11.32 -1.85 4.61
C VAL A 63 -10.95 -0.39 4.83
N PRO A 64 -10.50 0.00 6.03
CA PRO A 64 -10.06 1.37 6.31
C PRO A 64 -8.68 1.61 5.65
N TRP A 65 -8.65 1.85 4.33
CA TRP A 65 -7.45 2.09 3.54
C TRP A 65 -6.59 3.24 4.09
N TYR A 66 -7.23 4.21 4.75
CA TYR A 66 -6.54 5.27 5.48
C TYR A 66 -5.64 4.72 6.58
N LEU A 67 -6.11 3.74 7.38
CA LEU A 67 -5.31 3.11 8.44
C LEU A 67 -4.15 2.28 7.88
N VAL A 68 -4.37 1.58 6.75
CA VAL A 68 -3.29 0.84 6.06
C VAL A 68 -2.22 1.81 5.55
N ARG A 69 -2.62 2.93 4.97
CA ARG A 69 -1.69 3.96 4.49
C ARG A 69 -0.98 4.66 5.65
N LEU A 70 -1.70 4.98 6.72
CA LEU A 70 -1.15 5.62 7.91
C LEU A 70 -0.09 4.72 8.56
N SER A 71 -0.40 3.44 8.77
CA SER A 71 0.53 2.48 9.35
C SER A 71 1.77 2.27 8.48
N ALA A 72 1.62 2.10 7.17
CA ALA A 72 2.76 2.04 6.25
C ALA A 72 3.63 3.30 6.32
N THR A 73 3.00 4.48 6.45
CA THR A 73 3.71 5.75 6.57
C THR A 73 4.48 5.86 7.88
N ILE A 74 3.86 5.46 9.00
CA ILE A 74 4.49 5.44 10.33
C ILE A 74 5.68 4.48 10.34
N ILE A 75 5.49 3.25 9.86
CA ILE A 75 6.56 2.24 9.79
C ILE A 75 7.71 2.76 8.92
N GLY A 76 7.42 3.29 7.73
CA GLY A 76 8.47 3.83 6.87
C GLY A 76 9.22 5.02 7.48
N MET A 77 8.54 5.90 8.22
CA MET A 77 9.20 6.97 8.98
C MET A 77 10.12 6.43 10.07
N ILE A 78 9.71 5.38 10.79
CA ILE A 78 10.55 4.72 11.80
C ILE A 78 11.83 4.18 11.14
N PHE A 79 11.73 3.51 9.99
CA PHE A 79 12.91 3.05 9.24
C PHE A 79 13.83 4.20 8.82
N ILE A 80 13.26 5.35 8.45
CA ILE A 80 14.06 6.54 8.13
C ILE A 80 14.84 7.04 9.34
N VAL A 81 14.20 7.13 10.51
CA VAL A 81 14.84 7.54 11.77
C VAL A 81 15.96 6.58 12.15
N PHE A 82 15.76 5.26 12.02
CA PHE A 82 16.82 4.27 12.27
C PHE A 82 18.03 4.44 11.36
N GLY A 83 17.85 4.88 10.11
CA GLY A 83 18.98 5.23 9.25
C GLY A 83 19.82 6.37 9.82
N PHE A 84 19.19 7.41 10.37
CA PHE A 84 19.92 8.49 11.06
C PHE A 84 20.63 8.00 12.33
N VAL A 85 20.00 7.10 13.10
CA VAL A 85 20.64 6.48 14.26
C VAL A 85 21.88 5.70 13.85
N ALA A 86 21.82 4.95 12.75
CA ALA A 86 22.97 4.22 12.21
C ALA A 86 24.13 5.15 11.80
N LEU A 87 23.84 6.38 11.35
CA LEU A 87 24.88 7.39 11.08
C LEU A 87 25.53 7.92 12.36
N GLY A 88 24.81 7.98 13.48
CA GLY A 88 25.38 8.40 14.77
C GLY A 88 26.55 7.51 15.20
N PHE A 89 26.39 6.19 15.04
CA PHE A 89 27.45 5.19 15.29
C PHE A 89 28.63 5.24 14.31
N MET A 90 28.62 6.14 13.32
CA MET A 90 29.78 6.37 12.46
C MET A 90 30.79 7.34 13.10
N PHE A 91 30.33 8.17 14.03
CA PHE A 91 31.12 9.23 14.66
C PHE A 91 31.60 8.91 16.08
N ASP A 92 31.10 7.81 16.67
CA ASP A 92 31.68 7.13 17.84
C ASP A 92 32.73 6.11 17.40
#